data_AF-A0A9W4N539-F1
#
_entry.id   AF-A0A9W4N539-F1
#
_cell.length_a   1.000
_cell.length_b   1.000
_cell.length_c   1.000
_cell.angle_alpha   90.00
_cell.angle_beta   90.00
_cell.angle_gamma   90.00
#
_symmetry.space_group_name_H-M   'P 1'
#
loop_
_entity.id
_entity.type
_entity.pdbx_description
1 polymer ?
#
loop_
_entity_poly.entity_id
_entity_poly.type
_entity_poly.pdbx_seq_one_letter_code
_entity_poly.pdbx_strand_id
1 'polypeptide(L)'
;MGYLVIRMPEILRLICRESTADLRAALQEGRVSASEKIGNYSSLEWAFDWPEGVEILLEFGADPKQHFRSLVYPGAGRHSSAALLLKEGCFLSQAHLYKSVSCDDGGERLRLLVNELTARRKKLRKLAEDSLPWASISGYVGDKILDGQDCQKILGLLVEHKIPFPHPFTTQDKIEKFLMNSNGETVYHDLQNKQCAEALYLAGFLDADMLDSKGNSPLSTLAYYAYYSCSDFIEMIEWHMSKAADIHRRLPWANESVSHFLVSQIINYALFDRRDDHSSHKTKSENNLQSLITMSDVFFAPTRIPDRCNCPCSSNGCTALSVFLRELSASESWHCPQCVRGVFEKLEEWDQAYWKEPRAFIRSLTFNALDLNHTCFANTRKGYVYLRHLRPDNEDWINDNRDEQSALIEFEELVADLEQEFEKRSLPLKEFLSGPWYRRVKDHLLTRQPHEEQTIAGARSVGVELEFCGLSVPDWMEICIANKVEELSDEE
;
A
#
# COMPACT_ATOMS: atom_id res chain seq x y z
N MET A 1 34.67 -17.03 -35.35
CA MET A 1 34.12 -16.83 -33.99
C MET A 1 35.22 -16.25 -33.12
N GLY A 2 35.15 -14.97 -32.77
CA GLY A 2 36.11 -14.36 -31.85
C GLY A 2 35.69 -14.62 -30.41
N TYR A 3 36.54 -15.25 -29.60
CA TYR A 3 36.30 -15.38 -28.16
C TYR A 3 36.55 -14.03 -27.50
N LEU A 4 35.53 -13.49 -26.82
CA LEU A 4 35.69 -12.34 -25.96
C LEU A 4 36.49 -12.78 -24.72
N VAL A 5 37.77 -12.41 -24.65
CA VAL A 5 38.59 -12.64 -23.45
C VAL A 5 38.22 -11.58 -22.41
N ILE A 6 37.33 -11.94 -21.47
CA ILE A 6 36.99 -11.06 -20.35
C ILE A 6 38.19 -11.03 -19.39
N ARG A 7 38.88 -9.88 -19.32
CA ARG A 7 39.95 -9.68 -18.32
C ARG A 7 39.30 -9.43 -16.95
N MET A 8 39.23 -10.48 -16.15
CA MET A 8 38.75 -10.39 -14.76
C MET A 8 39.80 -9.72 -13.86
N PRO A 9 39.44 -8.73 -13.01
CA PRO A 9 40.36 -8.14 -12.02
C PRO A 9 41.03 -9.20 -11.15
N GLU A 10 42.27 -8.95 -10.73
CA GLU A 10 43.05 -9.93 -9.95
C GLU A 10 42.38 -10.27 -8.62
N ILE A 11 41.89 -9.26 -7.88
CA ILE A 11 41.18 -9.49 -6.63
C ILE A 11 39.96 -10.39 -6.79
N LEU A 12 39.21 -10.23 -7.89
CA LEU A 12 38.06 -11.07 -8.16
C LEU A 12 38.48 -12.51 -8.44
N ARG A 13 39.62 -12.73 -9.11
CA ARG A 13 40.15 -14.10 -9.33
C ARG A 13 40.54 -14.76 -8.02
N LEU A 14 41.11 -13.99 -7.10
CA LEU A 14 41.49 -14.48 -5.78
C LEU A 14 40.26 -14.83 -4.95
N ILE A 15 39.23 -13.96 -4.96
CA ILE A 15 37.95 -14.21 -4.29
C ILE A 15 37.26 -15.46 -4.87
N CYS A 16 37.12 -15.58 -6.19
CA CYS A 16 36.48 -16.75 -6.82
C CYS A 16 37.25 -18.07 -6.63
N ARG A 17 38.54 -18.01 -6.24
CA ARG A 17 39.34 -19.19 -5.91
C ARG A 17 39.26 -19.57 -4.44
N GLU A 18 38.69 -18.70 -3.59
CA GLU A 18 38.59 -18.87 -2.14
C GLU A 18 39.94 -19.22 -1.48
N SER A 19 41.06 -18.72 -2.05
CA SER A 19 42.41 -18.98 -1.57
C SER A 19 42.81 -17.96 -0.52
N THR A 20 42.66 -18.33 0.76
CA THR A 20 43.05 -17.48 1.91
C THR A 20 44.50 -17.01 1.82
N ALA A 21 45.42 -17.92 1.48
CA ALA A 21 46.85 -17.62 1.41
C ALA A 21 47.16 -16.62 0.27
N ASP A 22 46.61 -16.85 -0.92
CA ASP A 22 46.89 -15.99 -2.08
C ASP A 22 46.27 -14.60 -1.93
N LEU A 23 45.05 -14.52 -1.38
CA LEU A 23 44.39 -13.23 -1.13
C LEU A 23 45.17 -12.41 -0.10
N ARG A 24 45.57 -13.01 1.03
CA ARG A 24 46.38 -12.33 2.05
C ARG A 24 47.72 -11.87 1.49
N ALA A 25 48.42 -12.73 0.75
CA ALA A 25 49.70 -12.37 0.13
C ALA A 25 49.56 -11.19 -0.85
N ALA A 26 48.54 -11.23 -1.71
CA ALA A 26 48.29 -10.15 -2.68
C ALA A 26 47.94 -8.82 -2.00
N LEU A 27 47.18 -8.84 -0.91
CA LEU A 27 46.85 -7.65 -0.12
C LEU A 27 48.07 -7.11 0.63
N GLN A 28 48.90 -7.98 1.22
CA GLN A 28 50.15 -7.60 1.91
C GLN A 28 51.18 -6.98 0.96
N GLU A 29 51.29 -7.52 -0.24
CA GLU A 29 52.18 -7.01 -1.29
C GLU A 29 51.62 -5.74 -1.98
N GLY A 30 50.39 -5.33 -1.68
CA GLY A 30 49.73 -4.19 -2.33
C GLY A 30 49.40 -4.42 -3.81
N ARG A 31 49.36 -5.69 -4.27
CA ARG A 31 48.96 -6.03 -5.65
C ARG A 31 47.48 -5.77 -5.90
N VAL A 32 46.66 -5.91 -4.86
CA VAL A 32 45.22 -5.65 -4.88
C VAL A 32 44.82 -4.80 -3.68
N SER A 33 43.67 -4.12 -3.75
CA SER A 33 43.14 -3.31 -2.65
C SER A 33 41.90 -3.95 -2.04
N ALA A 34 41.83 -4.06 -0.71
CA ALA A 34 40.65 -4.59 -0.01
C ALA A 34 39.38 -3.74 -0.27
N SER A 35 39.57 -2.45 -0.57
CA SER A 35 38.49 -1.51 -0.90
C SER A 35 38.26 -1.35 -2.41
N GLU A 36 38.83 -2.24 -3.25
CA GLU A 36 38.62 -2.20 -4.69
C GLU A 36 37.13 -2.40 -5.02
N LYS A 37 36.63 -1.59 -5.96
CA LYS A 37 35.28 -1.70 -6.52
C LYS A 37 35.34 -2.31 -7.90
N ILE A 38 34.53 -3.33 -8.13
CA ILE A 38 34.40 -4.02 -9.41
C ILE A 38 33.00 -3.75 -9.95
N GLY A 39 32.91 -2.80 -10.88
CA GLY A 39 31.62 -2.24 -11.30
C GLY A 39 30.97 -1.48 -10.15
N ASN A 40 29.73 -1.85 -9.83
CA ASN A 40 28.97 -1.25 -8.72
C ASN A 40 29.15 -1.98 -7.38
N TYR A 41 29.95 -3.06 -7.35
CA TYR A 41 30.08 -3.91 -6.19
C TYR A 41 31.45 -3.77 -5.52
N SER A 42 31.45 -3.80 -4.19
CA SER A 42 32.69 -3.85 -3.42
C SER A 42 33.30 -5.25 -3.41
N SER A 43 34.61 -5.35 -3.11
CA SER A 43 35.26 -6.65 -2.90
C SER A 43 34.59 -7.47 -1.80
N LEU A 44 34.05 -6.82 -0.75
CA LEU A 44 33.25 -7.45 0.30
C LEU A 44 31.93 -8.05 -0.24
N GLU A 45 31.27 -7.43 -1.23
CA GLU A 45 30.07 -7.99 -1.85
C GLU A 45 30.39 -9.22 -2.72
N TRP A 46 31.53 -9.22 -3.40
CA TRP A 46 31.99 -10.37 -4.18
C TRP A 46 32.42 -11.55 -3.29
N ALA A 47 33.01 -11.26 -2.14
CA ALA A 47 33.42 -12.28 -1.17
C ALA A 47 32.28 -12.75 -0.26
N PHE A 48 31.04 -12.29 -0.44
CA PHE A 48 29.96 -12.51 0.54
C PHE A 48 29.60 -13.99 0.76
N ASP A 49 29.84 -14.86 -0.22
CA ASP A 49 29.69 -16.32 -0.10
C ASP A 49 30.83 -17.01 0.65
N TRP A 50 31.91 -16.28 0.92
CA TRP A 50 33.14 -16.78 1.51
C TRP A 50 33.46 -15.98 2.80
N PRO A 51 32.95 -16.41 3.97
CA PRO A 51 33.10 -15.68 5.23
C PRO A 51 34.54 -15.36 5.62
N GLU A 52 35.46 -16.30 5.39
CA GLU A 52 36.89 -16.09 5.65
C GLU A 52 37.48 -15.03 4.71
N GLY A 53 37.00 -14.98 3.46
CA GLY A 53 37.34 -13.90 2.51
C GLY A 53 36.86 -12.53 2.99
N VAL A 54 35.65 -12.46 3.53
CA VAL A 54 35.10 -11.24 4.15
C VAL A 54 35.96 -10.83 5.34
N GLU A 55 36.30 -11.75 6.24
CA GLU A 55 37.15 -11.48 7.40
C GLU A 55 38.53 -10.94 6.96
N ILE A 56 39.18 -11.58 5.98
CA ILE A 56 40.44 -11.09 5.41
C ILE A 56 40.29 -9.68 4.86
N LEU A 57 39.27 -9.41 4.03
CA LEU A 57 39.09 -8.08 3.45
C LEU A 57 38.88 -7.01 4.54
N LEU A 58 38.13 -7.33 5.60
CA LEU A 58 37.94 -6.43 6.74
C LEU A 58 39.25 -6.17 7.51
N GLU A 59 40.05 -7.22 7.77
CA GLU A 59 41.38 -7.09 8.40
C GLU A 59 42.30 -6.15 7.61
N PHE A 60 42.21 -6.16 6.27
CA PHE A 60 42.99 -5.29 5.38
C PHE A 60 42.30 -3.95 5.09
N GLY A 61 41.31 -3.55 5.89
CA GLY A 61 40.72 -2.21 5.86
C GLY A 61 39.69 -1.97 4.76
N ALA A 62 39.04 -3.02 4.24
CA ALA A 62 37.83 -2.86 3.44
C ALA A 62 36.76 -2.12 4.24
N ASP A 63 36.04 -1.18 3.63
CA ASP A 63 35.00 -0.40 4.31
C ASP A 63 33.71 -1.22 4.51
N PRO A 64 33.34 -1.60 5.75
CA PRO A 64 32.09 -2.31 6.03
C PRO A 64 30.90 -1.36 6.10
N LYS A 65 31.08 -0.03 5.99
CA LYS A 65 30.03 0.97 6.29
C LYS A 65 29.22 1.37 5.05
N GLN A 66 29.16 0.49 4.08
CA GLN A 66 28.39 0.65 2.84
C GLN A 66 27.11 -0.18 2.85
N HIS A 67 26.27 0.02 1.84
CA HIS A 67 25.05 -0.74 1.63
C HIS A 67 25.37 -2.05 0.90
N PHE A 68 25.09 -3.19 1.53
CA PHE A 68 25.33 -4.52 0.95
C PHE A 68 24.04 -5.16 0.50
N ARG A 69 23.79 -5.19 -0.82
CA ARG A 69 22.60 -5.89 -1.35
C ARG A 69 22.63 -7.38 -1.04
N SER A 70 23.82 -7.94 -0.88
CA SER A 70 24.03 -9.36 -0.59
C SER A 70 23.48 -9.81 0.77
N LEU A 71 23.22 -8.89 1.71
CA LEU A 71 22.64 -9.22 3.03
C LEU A 71 21.31 -9.99 2.95
N VAL A 72 20.61 -9.88 1.83
CA VAL A 72 19.29 -10.51 1.60
C VAL A 72 19.26 -11.44 0.40
N TYR A 73 20.43 -11.85 -0.10
CA TYR A 73 20.43 -12.86 -1.15
C TYR A 73 20.29 -14.27 -0.55
N PRO A 74 19.53 -15.17 -1.20
CA PRO A 74 19.38 -16.56 -0.74
C PRO A 74 20.72 -17.30 -0.62
N GLY A 75 20.81 -18.27 0.29
CA GLY A 75 21.97 -19.13 0.46
C GLY A 75 22.36 -19.34 1.92
N ALA A 76 22.31 -20.59 2.39
CA ALA A 76 22.58 -20.95 3.79
C ALA A 76 24.00 -20.53 4.27
N GLY A 77 25.01 -20.58 3.38
CA GLY A 77 26.39 -20.21 3.71
C GLY A 77 26.62 -18.71 3.96
N ARG A 78 25.66 -17.86 3.62
CA ARG A 78 25.83 -16.39 3.68
C ARG A 78 25.67 -15.81 5.09
N HIS A 79 25.19 -16.60 6.06
CA HIS A 79 24.83 -16.11 7.40
C HIS A 79 26.05 -15.53 8.12
N SER A 80 27.16 -16.25 8.11
CA SER A 80 28.42 -15.85 8.76
C SER A 80 28.96 -14.54 8.19
N SER A 81 28.94 -14.37 6.87
CA SER A 81 29.35 -13.11 6.22
C SER A 81 28.47 -11.93 6.63
N ALA A 82 27.15 -12.11 6.71
CA ALA A 82 26.27 -11.06 7.24
C ALA A 82 26.59 -10.71 8.68
N ALA A 83 26.82 -11.71 9.54
CA ALA A 83 27.15 -11.50 10.94
C ALA A 83 28.47 -10.70 11.09
N LEU A 84 29.48 -11.02 10.29
CA LEU A 84 30.74 -10.27 10.23
C LEU A 84 30.51 -8.81 9.82
N LEU A 85 29.80 -8.56 8.72
CA LEU A 85 29.53 -7.20 8.26
C LEU A 85 28.69 -6.39 9.27
N LEU A 86 27.67 -7.00 9.89
CA LEU A 86 26.82 -6.34 10.88
C LEU A 86 27.62 -5.95 12.13
N LYS A 87 28.50 -6.83 12.60
CA LYS A 87 29.41 -6.58 13.72
C LYS A 87 30.33 -5.39 13.45
N GLU A 88 30.80 -5.24 12.22
CA GLU A 88 31.61 -4.11 11.78
C GLU A 88 30.80 -2.83 11.45
N GLY A 89 29.50 -2.82 11.75
CA GLY A 89 28.64 -1.65 11.63
C GLY A 89 28.16 -1.38 10.21
N CYS A 90 27.88 -2.44 9.44
CA CYS A 90 27.33 -2.27 8.09
C CYS A 90 25.97 -1.59 8.07
N PHE A 91 25.64 -1.01 6.91
CA PHE A 91 24.38 -0.33 6.73
C PHE A 91 23.21 -1.31 6.72
N LEU A 92 22.22 -1.06 7.58
CA LEU A 92 20.98 -1.82 7.64
C LEU A 92 19.84 -0.93 7.16
N SER A 93 19.02 -1.43 6.23
CA SER A 93 17.87 -0.74 5.67
C SER A 93 16.62 -1.56 5.91
N GLN A 94 15.45 -0.92 5.80
CA GLN A 94 14.19 -1.63 5.83
C GLN A 94 14.05 -2.65 4.70
N ALA A 95 14.64 -2.35 3.53
CA ALA A 95 14.73 -3.30 2.43
C ALA A 95 15.50 -4.57 2.79
N HIS A 96 16.50 -4.49 3.68
CA HIS A 96 17.15 -5.67 4.20
C HIS A 96 16.23 -6.50 5.10
N LEU A 97 15.40 -5.85 5.91
CA LEU A 97 14.48 -6.55 6.81
C LEU A 97 13.43 -7.33 6.05
N TYR A 98 12.63 -6.70 5.18
CA TYR A 98 11.53 -7.42 4.52
C TYR A 98 12.01 -8.44 3.49
N LYS A 99 13.13 -8.19 2.78
CA LYS A 99 13.68 -9.17 1.82
C LYS A 99 14.35 -10.36 2.48
N SER A 100 14.77 -10.23 3.75
CA SER A 100 15.38 -11.34 4.48
C SER A 100 14.43 -12.52 4.71
N VAL A 101 13.12 -12.28 4.63
CA VAL A 101 12.08 -13.32 4.74
C VAL A 101 12.12 -14.29 3.55
N SER A 102 12.58 -13.83 2.39
CA SER A 102 12.76 -14.66 1.20
C SER A 102 14.09 -15.42 1.19
N CYS A 103 14.90 -15.31 2.24
CA CYS A 103 16.13 -16.11 2.36
C CYS A 103 15.76 -17.55 2.73
N ASP A 104 16.30 -18.51 1.98
CA ASP A 104 16.17 -19.94 2.27
C ASP A 104 17.11 -20.37 3.40
N ASP A 105 16.97 -19.72 4.57
CA ASP A 105 17.76 -19.97 5.79
C ASP A 105 16.90 -20.10 7.06
N GLY A 106 15.63 -20.46 6.91
CA GLY A 106 14.73 -20.71 8.05
C GLY A 106 14.51 -19.48 8.95
N GLY A 107 14.66 -18.27 8.38
CA GLY A 107 14.53 -17.00 9.07
C GLY A 107 15.73 -16.63 9.94
N GLU A 108 16.86 -17.33 9.82
CA GLU A 108 18.10 -16.97 10.52
C GLU A 108 18.59 -15.58 10.14
N ARG A 109 18.46 -15.19 8.86
CA ARG A 109 18.81 -13.84 8.42
C ARG A 109 17.97 -12.79 9.12
N LEU A 110 16.65 -12.97 9.12
CA LEU A 110 15.72 -12.05 9.73
C LEU A 110 16.05 -11.86 11.22
N ARG A 111 16.24 -12.96 11.96
CA ARG A 111 16.61 -12.93 13.37
C ARG A 111 17.92 -12.15 13.59
N LEU A 112 18.94 -12.41 12.77
CA LEU A 112 20.22 -11.71 12.85
C LEU A 112 20.06 -10.19 12.64
N LEU A 113 19.32 -9.78 11.61
CA LEU A 113 19.10 -8.36 11.30
C LEU A 113 18.26 -7.64 12.38
N VAL A 114 17.19 -8.28 12.87
CA VAL A 114 16.35 -7.74 13.95
C VAL A 114 17.15 -7.61 15.26
N ASN A 115 17.98 -8.61 15.60
CA ASN A 115 18.84 -8.57 16.77
C ASN A 115 19.86 -7.45 16.69
N GLU A 116 20.51 -7.26 15.54
CA GLU A 116 21.46 -6.17 15.35
C GLU A 116 20.77 -4.81 15.45
N LEU A 117 19.60 -4.63 14.82
CA LEU A 117 18.83 -3.39 14.94
C LEU A 117 18.47 -3.10 16.40
N THR A 118 17.98 -4.11 17.12
CA THR A 118 17.66 -4.01 18.55
C THR A 118 18.90 -3.61 19.36
N ALA A 119 20.04 -4.24 19.10
CA ALA A 119 21.30 -3.92 19.77
C ALA A 119 21.75 -2.49 19.50
N ARG A 120 21.61 -1.99 18.26
CA ARG A 120 21.91 -0.60 17.90
C ARG A 120 21.01 0.39 18.64
N ARG A 121 19.71 0.13 18.72
CA ARG A 121 18.76 1.00 19.45
C ARG A 121 19.01 1.00 20.96
N LYS A 122 19.35 -0.15 21.55
CA LYS A 122 19.75 -0.24 22.97
C LYS A 122 21.06 0.49 23.27
N LYS A 123 22.07 0.35 22.41
CA LYS A 123 23.34 1.09 22.53
C LYS A 123 23.12 2.60 22.42
N LEU A 124 22.26 3.03 21.49
CA LEU A 124 21.89 4.45 21.35
C LEU A 124 21.20 4.99 22.61
N ARG A 125 20.23 4.25 23.17
CA ARG A 125 19.59 4.61 24.44
C ARG A 125 20.63 4.80 25.53
N LYS A 126 21.47 3.78 25.74
CA LYS A 126 22.46 3.81 26.80
C LYS A 126 23.40 4.99 26.64
N LEU A 127 23.86 5.28 25.42
CA LEU A 127 24.67 6.46 25.15
C LEU A 127 23.96 7.76 25.53
N ALA A 128 22.67 7.88 25.23
CA ALA A 128 21.85 9.04 25.60
C ALA A 128 21.70 9.16 27.12
N GLU A 129 21.40 8.06 27.81
CA GLU A 129 21.31 8.01 29.29
C GLU A 129 22.62 8.40 29.96
N ASP A 130 23.75 7.93 29.43
CA ASP A 130 25.08 8.16 29.99
C ASP A 130 25.59 9.60 29.73
N SER A 131 25.11 10.26 28.68
CA SER A 131 25.74 11.49 28.15
C SER A 131 24.85 12.73 28.12
N LEU A 132 23.52 12.59 28.15
CA LEU A 132 22.58 13.72 28.09
C LEU A 132 21.95 14.01 29.45
N PRO A 133 21.58 15.27 29.75
CA PRO A 133 20.82 15.58 30.95
C PRO A 133 19.50 14.80 30.99
N TRP A 134 19.20 14.14 32.11
CA TRP A 134 17.98 13.33 32.28
C TRP A 134 16.69 14.10 31.93
N ALA A 135 16.62 15.38 32.32
CA ALA A 135 15.48 16.25 32.03
C ALA A 135 15.20 16.42 30.52
N SER A 136 16.20 16.24 29.66
CA SER A 136 16.06 16.34 28.20
C SER A 136 15.59 15.05 27.54
N ILE A 137 15.74 13.90 28.22
CA ILE A 137 15.52 12.57 27.62
C ILE A 137 14.42 11.75 28.30
N SER A 138 13.97 12.13 29.50
CA SER A 138 13.01 11.37 30.31
C SER A 138 11.64 11.15 29.63
N GLY A 139 11.30 11.97 28.63
CA GLY A 139 10.08 11.81 27.82
C GLY A 139 10.20 10.82 26.66
N TYR A 140 11.43 10.40 26.31
CA TYR A 140 11.73 9.55 25.15
C TYR A 140 12.34 8.21 25.55
N VAL A 141 12.98 8.17 26.71
CA VAL A 141 13.67 7.00 27.24
C VAL A 141 12.77 6.31 28.26
N GLY A 142 12.11 5.25 27.81
CA GLY A 142 11.38 4.30 28.65
C GLY A 142 11.86 2.87 28.43
N ASP A 143 11.09 1.90 28.91
CA ASP A 143 11.45 0.48 28.79
C ASP A 143 11.37 -0.05 27.34
N LYS A 144 10.50 0.53 26.50
CA LYS A 144 10.32 0.18 25.08
C LYS A 144 11.56 0.47 24.24
N ILE A 145 11.85 -0.26 23.16
CA ILE A 145 12.98 0.04 22.25
C ILE A 145 12.84 1.44 21.63
N LEU A 146 13.96 2.17 21.43
CA LEU A 146 13.93 3.47 20.77
C LEU A 146 13.56 3.30 19.30
N ASP A 147 12.50 3.98 18.86
CA ASP A 147 12.04 3.95 17.48
C ASP A 147 11.41 5.28 17.05
N GLY A 148 11.13 5.44 15.75
CA GLY A 148 10.41 6.57 15.18
C GLY A 148 10.91 7.95 15.64
N GLN A 149 9.96 8.80 16.02
CA GLN A 149 10.24 10.16 16.48
C GLN A 149 11.12 10.20 17.73
N ASP A 150 10.97 9.26 18.66
CA ASP A 150 11.76 9.22 19.90
C ASP A 150 13.23 8.96 19.57
N CYS A 151 13.51 8.02 18.66
CA CYS A 151 14.86 7.75 18.17
C CYS A 151 15.45 8.97 17.44
N GLN A 152 14.66 9.65 16.60
CA GLN A 152 15.10 10.85 15.90
C GLN A 152 15.45 11.99 16.85
N LYS A 153 14.62 12.24 17.88
CA LYS A 153 14.84 13.29 18.88
C LYS A 153 16.10 13.02 19.70
N ILE A 154 16.32 11.78 20.13
CA ILE A 154 17.54 11.40 20.86
C ILE A 154 18.80 11.62 20.02
N LEU A 155 18.78 11.26 18.73
CA LEU A 155 19.91 11.55 17.84
C LEU A 155 20.14 13.05 17.67
N GLY A 156 19.07 13.84 17.52
CA GLY A 156 19.16 15.30 17.44
C GLY A 156 19.85 15.90 18.68
N LEU A 157 19.47 15.45 19.87
CA LEU A 157 20.08 15.90 21.13
C LEU A 157 21.56 15.52 21.25
N LEU A 158 21.93 14.29 20.85
CA LEU A 158 23.33 13.86 20.84
C LEU A 158 24.18 14.73 19.90
N VAL A 159 23.65 15.05 18.72
CA VAL A 159 24.31 15.93 17.74
C VAL A 159 24.45 17.36 18.28
N GLU A 160 23.39 17.91 18.86
CA GLU A 160 23.39 19.25 19.47
C GLU A 160 24.46 19.38 20.56
N HIS A 161 24.60 18.35 21.39
CA HIS A 161 25.61 18.29 22.47
C HIS A 161 27.00 17.84 21.99
N LYS A 162 27.18 17.62 20.68
CA LYS A 162 28.43 17.17 20.06
C LYS A 162 28.95 15.86 20.66
N ILE A 163 28.06 14.97 21.07
CA ILE A 163 28.40 13.66 21.61
C ILE A 163 28.66 12.71 20.43
N PRO A 164 29.88 12.16 20.32
CA PRO A 164 30.17 11.19 19.26
C PRO A 164 29.38 9.90 19.54
N PHE A 165 28.63 9.42 18.57
CA PHE A 165 28.00 8.11 18.63
C PHE A 165 28.75 7.10 17.73
N PRO A 166 28.74 5.79 18.05
CA PRO A 166 29.64 4.78 17.46
C PRO A 166 29.50 4.48 15.96
N HIS A 167 28.75 5.29 15.21
CA HIS A 167 28.49 5.06 13.80
C HIS A 167 29.12 6.16 12.93
N PRO A 168 29.56 5.86 11.69
CA PRO A 168 30.29 6.75 10.78
C PRO A 168 29.39 7.80 10.12
N PHE A 169 28.26 8.10 10.74
CA PHE A 169 27.20 8.91 10.20
C PHE A 169 27.36 10.34 10.70
N THR A 170 28.46 10.97 10.31
CA THR A 170 28.80 12.36 10.67
C THR A 170 28.06 13.42 9.85
N THR A 171 27.21 13.02 8.90
CA THR A 171 26.43 13.92 8.04
C THR A 171 24.94 13.63 8.19
N GLN A 172 24.08 14.64 8.00
CA GLN A 172 22.63 14.52 8.11
C GLN A 172 22.06 13.39 7.24
N ASP A 173 22.47 13.29 5.97
CA ASP A 173 22.10 12.22 5.02
C ASP A 173 22.40 10.80 5.53
N LYS A 174 23.34 10.69 6.47
CA LYS A 174 23.78 9.43 7.05
C LYS A 174 22.99 9.10 8.34
N ILE A 175 22.44 10.10 9.03
CA ILE A 175 21.54 9.92 10.19
C ILE A 175 20.19 9.37 9.73
N GLU A 176 19.62 9.90 8.65
CA GLU A 176 18.38 9.38 8.05
C GLU A 176 18.54 7.92 7.64
N LYS A 177 19.68 7.59 7.05
CA LYS A 177 20.08 6.21 6.76
C LYS A 177 20.11 5.35 8.03
N PHE A 178 20.74 5.79 9.13
CA PHE A 178 20.77 5.05 10.39
C PHE A 178 19.38 4.83 11.00
N LEU A 179 18.48 5.80 10.84
CA LEU A 179 17.10 5.67 11.27
C LEU A 179 16.32 4.63 10.46
N MET A 180 16.82 4.27 9.26
CA MET A 180 16.16 3.50 8.19
C MET A 180 15.03 4.24 7.50
N ASN A 181 14.86 5.51 7.85
CA ASN A 181 13.57 6.19 7.80
C ASN A 181 13.79 7.70 7.77
N SER A 182 13.01 8.37 6.95
CA SER A 182 12.96 9.84 6.96
C SER A 182 11.84 10.27 7.92
N ASN A 183 11.82 11.52 8.38
CA ASN A 183 10.59 12.09 8.96
C ASN A 183 10.03 11.37 10.21
N GLY A 184 10.85 10.70 11.03
CA GLY A 184 10.39 10.10 12.28
C GLY A 184 9.48 8.88 12.11
N GLU A 185 9.48 8.26 10.94
CA GLU A 185 8.85 6.98 10.67
C GLU A 185 9.44 5.88 11.60
N THR A 186 8.57 5.02 12.12
CA THR A 186 8.91 3.78 12.84
C THR A 186 9.35 2.67 11.88
N VAL A 187 9.92 1.58 12.40
CA VAL A 187 10.33 0.40 11.58
C VAL A 187 9.18 -0.26 10.80
N TYR A 188 7.94 0.12 11.11
CA TYR A 188 6.72 -0.39 10.51
C TYR A 188 6.20 0.42 9.32
N HIS A 189 6.59 1.69 9.18
CA HIS A 189 6.25 2.47 7.99
C HIS A 189 6.94 1.86 6.79
N ASP A 190 6.23 1.57 5.71
CA ASP A 190 6.76 0.91 4.50
C ASP A 190 7.15 -0.58 4.69
N LEU A 191 6.79 -1.20 5.81
CA LEU A 191 7.06 -2.62 6.04
C LEU A 191 5.99 -3.47 5.36
N GLN A 192 6.42 -4.41 4.52
CA GLN A 192 5.51 -5.15 3.63
C GLN A 192 5.38 -6.64 3.97
N ASN A 193 5.90 -7.09 5.12
CA ASN A 193 5.91 -8.50 5.46
C ASN A 193 5.57 -8.76 6.93
N LYS A 194 4.53 -9.57 7.16
CA LYS A 194 3.98 -9.89 8.48
C LYS A 194 4.97 -10.61 9.38
N GLN A 195 5.75 -11.55 8.84
CA GLN A 195 6.75 -12.28 9.63
C GLN A 195 7.84 -11.33 10.14
N CYS A 196 8.26 -10.39 9.29
CA CYS A 196 9.20 -9.35 9.70
C CYS A 196 8.59 -8.41 10.74
N ALA A 197 7.34 -7.98 10.56
CA ALA A 197 6.64 -7.10 11.50
C ALA A 197 6.52 -7.76 12.89
N GLU A 198 6.14 -9.03 12.93
CA GLU A 198 6.04 -9.81 14.17
C GLU A 198 7.41 -10.01 14.83
N ALA A 199 8.47 -10.30 14.06
CA ALA A 199 9.82 -10.43 14.60
C ALA A 199 10.31 -9.13 15.26
N LEU A 200 10.04 -7.97 14.65
CA LEU A 200 10.34 -6.66 15.22
C LEU A 200 9.51 -6.41 16.49
N TYR A 201 8.23 -6.75 16.48
CA TYR A 201 7.35 -6.55 17.64
C TYR A 201 7.80 -7.36 18.84
N LEU A 202 8.12 -8.65 18.62
CA LEU A 202 8.68 -9.54 19.64
C LEU A 202 10.05 -9.08 20.15
N ALA A 203 10.81 -8.34 19.35
CA ALA A 203 12.08 -7.74 19.76
C ALA A 203 11.92 -6.45 20.60
N GLY A 204 10.69 -5.95 20.77
CA GLY A 204 10.35 -4.82 21.62
C GLY A 204 10.10 -3.50 20.90
N PHE A 205 9.95 -3.52 19.57
CA PHE A 205 9.46 -2.38 18.80
C PHE A 205 7.93 -2.34 18.93
N LEU A 206 7.40 -1.57 19.87
CA LEU A 206 5.96 -1.63 20.20
C LEU A 206 5.12 -0.53 19.55
N ASP A 207 5.76 0.43 18.86
CA ASP A 207 5.14 1.62 18.29
C ASP A 207 4.47 1.35 16.92
N ALA A 208 3.62 0.32 16.84
CA ALA A 208 3.01 -0.19 15.60
C ALA A 208 1.96 0.72 14.95
N ASP A 209 1.49 1.75 15.66
CA ASP A 209 0.53 2.75 15.18
C ASP A 209 0.97 4.21 15.46
N MET A 210 2.24 4.40 15.81
CA MET A 210 2.80 5.74 16.04
C MET A 210 2.89 6.53 14.75
N LEU A 211 2.56 7.81 14.80
CA LEU A 211 2.61 8.70 13.65
C LEU A 211 4.03 9.14 13.30
N ASP A 212 4.35 9.21 12.01
CA ASP A 212 5.51 9.95 11.51
C ASP A 212 5.33 11.47 11.69
N SER A 213 6.33 12.26 11.29
CA SER A 213 6.28 13.72 11.37
C SER A 213 5.32 14.38 10.37
N LYS A 214 4.81 13.62 9.40
CA LYS A 214 3.79 14.04 8.43
C LYS A 214 2.37 13.67 8.89
N GLY A 215 2.23 12.98 10.02
CA GLY A 215 0.94 12.56 10.57
C GLY A 215 0.44 11.22 10.03
N ASN A 216 1.30 10.40 9.44
CA ASN A 216 0.96 9.09 8.89
C ASN A 216 1.16 8.00 9.91
N SER A 217 0.20 7.08 10.02
CA SER A 217 0.46 5.81 10.70
C SER A 217 1.12 4.82 9.75
N PRO A 218 1.83 3.79 10.25
CA PRO A 218 2.31 2.68 9.45
C PRO A 218 1.22 2.09 8.55
N LEU A 219 0.02 1.91 9.11
CA LEU A 219 -1.11 1.37 8.37
C LEU A 219 -1.58 2.30 7.24
N SER A 220 -1.55 3.62 7.44
CA SER A 220 -1.84 4.58 6.36
C SER A 220 -0.78 4.57 5.26
N THR A 221 0.49 4.29 5.61
CA THR A 221 1.57 4.23 4.62
C THR A 221 1.56 2.95 3.80
N LEU A 222 1.04 1.86 4.36
CA LEU A 222 0.87 0.58 3.72
C LEU A 222 0.19 0.74 2.35
N ALA A 223 -0.86 1.55 2.29
CA ALA A 223 -1.63 1.82 1.09
C ALA A 223 -0.88 2.54 -0.06
N TYR A 224 0.33 3.08 0.16
CA TYR A 224 1.10 3.73 -0.91
C TYR A 224 1.90 2.78 -1.80
N TYR A 225 2.22 1.59 -1.29
CA TYR A 225 3.20 0.74 -1.95
C TYR A 225 2.55 -0.38 -2.75
N ALA A 226 3.11 -0.64 -3.93
CA ALA A 226 2.80 -1.78 -4.77
C ALA A 226 3.18 -3.10 -4.07
N TYR A 227 2.20 -3.84 -3.54
CA TYR A 227 2.40 -5.17 -2.98
C TYR A 227 2.69 -6.20 -4.07
N TYR A 228 3.47 -7.23 -3.71
CA TYR A 228 3.72 -8.38 -4.56
C TYR A 228 2.48 -9.28 -4.70
N SER A 229 1.63 -9.34 -3.67
CA SER A 229 0.36 -10.05 -3.69
C SER A 229 -0.72 -9.35 -2.86
N CYS A 230 -1.99 -9.55 -3.22
CA CYS A 230 -3.12 -9.09 -2.42
C CYS A 230 -3.07 -9.73 -1.01
N SER A 231 -2.77 -11.03 -0.92
CA SER A 231 -2.67 -11.76 0.36
C SER A 231 -1.66 -11.15 1.33
N ASP A 232 -0.47 -10.74 0.88
CA ASP A 232 0.54 -10.13 1.76
C ASP A 232 0.09 -8.77 2.29
N PHE A 233 -0.55 -7.96 1.44
CA PHE A 233 -1.10 -6.66 1.83
C PHE A 233 -2.14 -6.81 2.94
N ILE A 234 -3.04 -7.77 2.70
CA ILE A 234 -4.12 -8.18 3.56
C ILE A 234 -3.59 -8.63 4.94
N GLU A 235 -2.64 -9.58 4.96
CA GLU A 235 -2.03 -10.08 6.19
C GLU A 235 -1.35 -8.99 7.01
N MET A 236 -0.77 -7.99 6.34
CA MET A 236 -0.17 -6.83 6.98
C MET A 236 -1.22 -5.94 7.66
N ILE A 237 -2.37 -5.72 7.02
CA ILE A 237 -3.45 -4.92 7.62
C ILE A 237 -3.99 -5.60 8.87
N GLU A 238 -4.30 -6.89 8.78
CA GLU A 238 -4.73 -7.70 9.94
C GLU A 238 -3.72 -7.62 11.07
N TRP A 239 -2.43 -7.73 10.74
CA TRP A 239 -1.36 -7.62 11.71
C TRP A 239 -1.37 -6.26 12.41
N HIS A 240 -1.45 -5.15 11.67
CA HIS A 240 -1.54 -3.81 12.26
C HIS A 240 -2.76 -3.64 13.16
N MET A 241 -3.93 -4.10 12.71
CA MET A 241 -5.16 -4.06 13.51
C MET A 241 -5.03 -4.89 14.79
N SER A 242 -4.38 -6.06 14.73
CA SER A 242 -4.10 -6.89 15.91
C SER A 242 -3.19 -6.20 16.93
N LYS A 243 -2.41 -5.19 16.50
CA LYS A 243 -1.59 -4.33 17.38
C LYS A 243 -2.27 -2.99 17.68
N ALA A 244 -3.61 -2.95 17.58
CA ALA A 244 -4.46 -1.80 17.89
C ALA A 244 -4.26 -0.57 16.99
N ALA A 245 -3.86 -0.77 15.72
CA ALA A 245 -3.80 0.33 14.77
C ALA A 245 -5.18 0.93 14.49
N ASP A 246 -5.26 2.26 14.51
CA ASP A 246 -6.51 2.99 14.32
C ASP A 246 -6.86 3.17 12.82
N ILE A 247 -7.74 2.32 12.33
CA ILE A 247 -8.30 2.39 10.97
C ILE A 247 -9.28 3.55 10.76
N HIS A 248 -9.80 4.15 11.84
CA HIS A 248 -10.71 5.31 11.76
C HIS A 248 -9.96 6.64 11.76
N ARG A 249 -8.64 6.59 12.00
CA ARG A 249 -7.77 7.76 11.92
C ARG A 249 -7.93 8.45 10.58
N ARG A 250 -8.06 9.78 10.62
CA ARG A 250 -8.08 10.61 9.41
C ARG A 250 -6.69 10.70 8.82
N LEU A 251 -6.62 10.63 7.50
CA LEU A 251 -5.36 10.86 6.79
C LEU A 251 -4.96 12.33 6.90
N PRO A 252 -3.66 12.65 7.03
CA PRO A 252 -3.23 14.04 7.22
C PRO A 252 -3.42 14.91 5.96
N TRP A 253 -3.55 14.30 4.79
CA TRP A 253 -3.77 14.99 3.50
C TRP A 253 -5.21 14.90 2.98
N ALA A 254 -6.13 14.22 3.68
CA ALA A 254 -7.49 13.99 3.18
C ALA A 254 -8.53 13.97 4.30
N ASN A 255 -9.80 14.17 3.92
CA ASN A 255 -10.90 14.07 4.88
C ASN A 255 -11.26 12.63 5.24
N GLU A 256 -10.79 11.66 4.46
CA GLU A 256 -11.03 10.23 4.60
C GLU A 256 -10.27 9.62 5.78
N SER A 257 -10.77 8.49 6.28
CA SER A 257 -10.03 7.67 7.23
C SER A 257 -9.11 6.67 6.53
N VAL A 258 -8.16 6.11 7.30
CA VAL A 258 -7.29 5.02 6.86
C VAL A 258 -8.10 3.87 6.25
N SER A 259 -9.23 3.49 6.85
CA SER A 259 -10.08 2.42 6.33
C SER A 259 -10.62 2.68 4.92
N HIS A 260 -11.08 3.91 4.65
CA HIS A 260 -11.57 4.29 3.32
C HIS A 260 -10.45 4.14 2.27
N PHE A 261 -9.24 4.56 2.63
CA PHE A 261 -8.09 4.47 1.73
C PHE A 261 -7.64 3.02 1.50
N LEU A 262 -7.59 2.20 2.55
CA LEU A 262 -7.26 0.78 2.45
C LEU A 262 -8.25 0.03 1.56
N VAL A 263 -9.56 0.29 1.70
CA VAL A 263 -10.60 -0.36 0.88
C VAL A 263 -10.42 -0.04 -0.59
N SER A 264 -10.15 1.22 -0.94
CA SER A 264 -9.83 1.60 -2.32
C SER A 264 -8.59 0.86 -2.82
N GLN A 265 -7.52 0.77 -2.02
CA GLN A 265 -6.33 0.03 -2.44
C GLN A 265 -6.58 -1.46 -2.63
N ILE A 266 -7.34 -2.10 -1.73
CA ILE A 266 -7.66 -3.54 -1.84
C ILE A 266 -8.41 -3.83 -3.13
N ILE A 267 -9.39 -3.01 -3.49
CA ILE A 267 -10.15 -3.18 -4.74
C ILE A 267 -9.22 -2.99 -5.92
N ASN A 268 -8.38 -1.96 -5.88
CA ASN A 268 -7.37 -1.75 -6.91
C ASN A 268 -6.43 -2.95 -7.04
N TYR A 269 -5.96 -3.56 -5.94
CA TYR A 269 -5.12 -4.77 -6.01
C TYR A 269 -5.87 -6.01 -6.49
N ALA A 270 -7.10 -6.21 -6.03
CA ALA A 270 -7.91 -7.37 -6.38
C ALA A 270 -8.30 -7.34 -7.88
N LEU A 271 -8.53 -6.14 -8.43
CA LEU A 271 -9.00 -5.96 -9.81
C LEU A 271 -7.88 -5.62 -10.81
N PHE A 272 -6.80 -4.95 -10.41
CA PHE A 272 -5.74 -4.44 -11.28
C PHE A 272 -4.40 -5.17 -11.11
N ASP A 273 -4.37 -6.49 -11.02
CA ASP A 273 -3.08 -7.21 -11.09
C ASP A 273 -2.47 -7.08 -12.50
N ARG A 274 -1.77 -5.94 -12.69
CA ARG A 274 -1.30 -5.36 -13.96
C ARG A 274 -0.13 -6.11 -14.60
N ARG A 275 0.38 -7.17 -13.97
CA ARG A 275 1.74 -7.65 -14.26
C ARG A 275 1.86 -9.00 -14.95
N ASP A 276 0.79 -9.77 -15.09
CA ASP A 276 0.94 -11.12 -15.64
C ASP A 276 0.40 -11.26 -17.06
N ASP A 277 1.19 -11.99 -17.84
CA ASP A 277 0.98 -12.45 -19.19
C ASP A 277 -0.38 -13.19 -19.30
N HIS A 278 -1.08 -13.04 -20.42
CA HIS A 278 -2.52 -13.36 -20.60
C HIS A 278 -2.96 -14.81 -20.25
N SER A 279 -2.04 -15.72 -19.91
CA SER A 279 -2.30 -17.14 -19.71
C SER A 279 -2.54 -17.58 -18.25
N SER A 280 -2.19 -16.78 -17.23
CA SER A 280 -2.33 -17.18 -15.80
C SER A 280 -3.45 -16.45 -15.02
N HIS A 281 -4.18 -15.53 -15.65
CA HIS A 281 -5.08 -14.61 -14.95
C HIS A 281 -6.23 -15.26 -14.17
N LYS A 282 -6.83 -16.35 -14.68
CA LYS A 282 -8.07 -16.89 -14.10
C LYS A 282 -7.86 -17.46 -12.69
N THR A 283 -6.81 -18.27 -12.49
CA THR A 283 -6.54 -18.88 -11.18
C THR A 283 -6.11 -17.84 -10.15
N LYS A 284 -5.36 -16.82 -10.58
CA LYS A 284 -4.87 -15.75 -9.69
C LYS A 284 -6.01 -14.82 -9.26
N SER A 285 -6.93 -14.51 -10.17
CA SER A 285 -8.07 -13.64 -9.86
C SER A 285 -9.10 -14.31 -8.95
N GLU A 286 -9.36 -15.62 -9.13
CA GLU A 286 -10.20 -16.41 -8.22
C GLU A 286 -9.59 -16.44 -6.80
N ASN A 287 -8.27 -16.60 -6.68
CA ASN A 287 -7.58 -16.54 -5.38
C ASN A 287 -7.65 -15.15 -4.74
N ASN A 288 -7.50 -14.08 -5.53
CA ASN A 288 -7.62 -12.70 -5.03
C ASN A 288 -9.05 -12.40 -4.56
N LEU A 289 -10.06 -12.86 -5.31
CA LEU A 289 -11.47 -12.73 -4.93
C LEU A 289 -11.76 -13.51 -3.65
N GLN A 290 -11.26 -14.74 -3.54
CA GLN A 290 -11.41 -15.54 -2.32
C GLN A 290 -10.72 -14.89 -1.13
N SER A 291 -9.56 -14.27 -1.34
CA SER A 291 -8.87 -13.49 -0.30
C SER A 291 -9.71 -12.31 0.15
N LEU A 292 -10.30 -11.57 -0.80
CA LEU A 292 -11.20 -10.45 -0.51
C LEU A 292 -12.47 -10.89 0.23
N ILE A 293 -13.05 -12.04 -0.12
CA ILE A 293 -14.20 -12.64 0.57
C ILE A 293 -13.86 -13.02 2.01
N THR A 294 -12.76 -13.75 2.22
CA THR A 294 -12.33 -14.21 3.55
C THR A 294 -12.07 -13.03 4.50
N MET A 295 -11.79 -11.87 3.93
CA MET A 295 -11.38 -10.66 4.63
C MET A 295 -12.49 -9.65 4.90
N SER A 296 -13.66 -9.86 4.31
CA SER A 296 -14.83 -9.02 4.54
C SER A 296 -15.11 -8.79 6.04
N ASP A 297 -14.86 -9.79 6.89
CA ASP A 297 -14.91 -9.70 8.35
C ASP A 297 -14.03 -8.60 8.94
N VAL A 298 -12.77 -8.51 8.50
CA VAL A 298 -11.75 -7.61 9.05
C VAL A 298 -12.03 -6.17 8.62
N PHE A 299 -12.51 -5.98 7.39
CA PHE A 299 -12.65 -4.65 6.80
C PHE A 299 -14.03 -4.08 6.97
N PHE A 300 -15.09 -4.87 6.76
CA PHE A 300 -16.44 -4.33 6.68
C PHE A 300 -17.13 -4.26 8.04
N ALA A 301 -16.77 -5.13 8.99
CA ALA A 301 -17.34 -5.05 10.34
C ALA A 301 -16.97 -3.76 11.09
N PRO A 302 -15.72 -3.27 11.06
CA PRO A 302 -15.37 -2.02 11.76
C PRO A 302 -15.80 -0.75 11.01
N THR A 303 -16.00 -0.81 9.70
CA THR A 303 -16.04 0.38 8.82
C THR A 303 -17.42 0.94 8.53
N ARG A 304 -18.38 0.62 9.39
CA ARG A 304 -19.69 1.31 9.45
C ARG A 304 -19.60 2.76 9.90
N ILE A 305 -18.43 3.22 10.33
CA ILE A 305 -18.22 4.60 10.77
C ILE A 305 -18.16 5.49 9.53
N PRO A 306 -19.17 6.35 9.31
CA PRO A 306 -19.11 7.30 8.22
C PRO A 306 -17.99 8.30 8.46
N ASP A 307 -17.35 8.75 7.39
CA ASP A 307 -16.49 9.91 7.43
C ASP A 307 -17.31 11.21 7.56
N ARG A 308 -16.63 12.36 7.45
CA ARG A 308 -17.29 13.68 7.49
C ARG A 308 -17.59 14.22 6.10
N CYS A 309 -17.67 13.35 5.10
CA CYS A 309 -18.01 13.77 3.76
C CYS A 309 -19.49 14.19 3.69
N ASN A 310 -19.79 15.16 2.83
CA ASN A 310 -21.16 15.58 2.52
C ASN A 310 -21.60 15.11 1.12
N CYS A 311 -20.96 14.07 0.59
CA CYS A 311 -21.30 13.56 -0.74
C CYS A 311 -22.68 12.89 -0.71
N PRO A 312 -23.59 13.24 -1.63
CA PRO A 312 -24.93 12.65 -1.66
C PRO A 312 -24.93 11.14 -1.93
N CYS A 313 -23.81 10.53 -2.34
CA CYS A 313 -23.71 9.08 -2.47
C CYS A 313 -23.94 8.32 -1.15
N SER A 314 -23.88 9.01 0.00
CA SER A 314 -24.24 8.50 1.31
C SER A 314 -25.03 9.55 2.11
N SER A 315 -25.94 9.13 2.99
CA SER A 315 -26.83 10.03 3.73
C SER A 315 -26.16 10.71 4.93
N ASN A 316 -25.13 10.09 5.52
CA ASN A 316 -24.52 10.56 6.77
C ASN A 316 -22.99 10.55 6.74
N GLY A 317 -22.40 10.78 5.56
CA GLY A 317 -20.97 10.60 5.31
C GLY A 317 -20.66 9.26 4.68
N CYS A 318 -19.61 9.23 3.88
CA CYS A 318 -19.23 8.02 3.15
C CYS A 318 -18.72 6.97 4.14
N THR A 319 -19.09 5.72 3.88
CA THR A 319 -18.55 4.58 4.60
C THR A 319 -17.53 3.85 3.71
N ALA A 320 -16.81 2.88 4.27
CA ALA A 320 -16.00 1.99 3.45
C ALA A 320 -16.85 1.25 2.40
N LEU A 321 -18.12 0.96 2.68
CA LEU A 321 -19.03 0.36 1.70
C LEU A 321 -19.26 1.31 0.52
N SER A 322 -19.56 2.59 0.77
CA SER A 322 -19.77 3.56 -0.31
C SER A 322 -18.50 3.71 -1.16
N VAL A 323 -17.33 3.76 -0.53
CA VAL A 323 -16.05 3.73 -1.25
C VAL A 323 -15.88 2.44 -2.02
N PHE A 324 -16.21 1.30 -1.43
CA PHE A 324 -16.12 0.01 -2.09
C PHE A 324 -16.94 -0.05 -3.37
N LEU A 325 -18.22 0.30 -3.28
CA LEU A 325 -19.15 0.29 -4.41
C LEU A 325 -18.74 1.29 -5.48
N ARG A 326 -18.25 2.47 -5.09
CA ARG A 326 -17.68 3.46 -6.02
C ARG A 326 -16.50 2.91 -6.80
N GLU A 327 -15.48 2.39 -6.11
CA GLU A 327 -14.26 1.89 -6.75
C GLU A 327 -14.55 0.68 -7.64
N LEU A 328 -15.54 -0.13 -7.25
CA LEU A 328 -16.11 -1.15 -8.12
C LEU A 328 -16.67 -0.47 -9.37
N SER A 329 -17.72 0.36 -9.27
CA SER A 329 -18.35 0.99 -10.44
C SER A 329 -17.42 1.82 -11.34
N ALA A 330 -16.38 2.46 -10.79
CA ALA A 330 -15.50 3.39 -11.50
C ALA A 330 -14.36 2.72 -12.30
N SER A 331 -14.16 1.40 -12.15
CA SER A 331 -13.01 0.71 -12.76
C SER A 331 -13.17 0.57 -14.28
N GLU A 332 -12.77 1.58 -15.08
CA GLU A 332 -12.75 1.52 -16.56
C GLU A 332 -12.01 0.30 -17.14
N SER A 333 -11.08 -0.25 -16.37
CA SER A 333 -10.23 -1.39 -16.74
C SER A 333 -10.76 -2.71 -16.20
N TRP A 334 -12.04 -3.01 -16.47
CA TRP A 334 -12.63 -4.32 -16.24
C TRP A 334 -11.97 -5.39 -17.12
N HIS A 335 -10.70 -5.70 -16.88
CA HIS A 335 -9.98 -6.76 -17.59
C HIS A 335 -10.55 -8.14 -17.24
N CYS A 336 -11.36 -8.25 -16.18
CA CYS A 336 -12.06 -9.47 -15.77
C CYS A 336 -13.51 -9.19 -15.31
N PRO A 337 -14.47 -9.03 -16.23
CA PRO A 337 -15.91 -8.94 -15.93
C PRO A 337 -16.42 -9.99 -14.94
N GLN A 338 -15.91 -11.23 -15.03
CA GLN A 338 -16.32 -12.35 -14.19
C GLN A 338 -15.92 -12.15 -12.72
N CYS A 339 -14.78 -11.53 -12.46
CA CYS A 339 -14.27 -11.28 -11.12
C CYS A 339 -15.19 -10.30 -10.37
N VAL A 340 -15.59 -9.24 -11.06
CA VAL A 340 -16.52 -8.22 -10.57
C VAL A 340 -17.88 -8.82 -10.28
N ARG A 341 -18.38 -9.64 -11.20
CA ARG A 341 -19.63 -10.36 -11.00
C ARG A 341 -19.56 -11.26 -9.76
N GLY A 342 -18.44 -11.96 -9.56
CA GLY A 342 -18.21 -12.74 -8.34
C GLY A 342 -18.22 -11.90 -7.07
N VAL A 343 -17.72 -10.66 -7.10
CA VAL A 343 -17.86 -9.69 -6.00
C VAL A 343 -19.33 -9.33 -5.78
N PHE A 344 -20.06 -8.98 -6.85
CA PHE A 344 -21.50 -8.63 -6.76
C PHE A 344 -22.34 -9.78 -6.22
N GLU A 345 -22.02 -11.03 -6.60
CA GLU A 345 -22.70 -12.23 -6.10
C GLU A 345 -22.55 -12.41 -4.58
N LYS A 346 -21.50 -11.83 -3.98
CA LYS A 346 -21.20 -11.89 -2.55
C LYS A 346 -21.74 -10.71 -1.75
N LEU A 347 -22.23 -9.66 -2.40
CA LEU A 347 -22.74 -8.48 -1.70
C LEU A 347 -23.90 -8.81 -0.75
N GLU A 348 -24.75 -9.77 -1.09
CA GLU A 348 -25.85 -10.17 -0.21
C GLU A 348 -25.33 -10.87 1.06
N GLU A 349 -24.39 -11.80 0.91
CA GLU A 349 -23.75 -12.47 2.06
C GLU A 349 -23.08 -11.44 2.96
N TRP A 350 -22.38 -10.47 2.38
CA TRP A 350 -21.71 -9.41 3.13
C TRP A 350 -22.68 -8.38 3.74
N ASP A 351 -23.77 -8.02 3.07
CA ASP A 351 -24.79 -7.16 3.66
C ASP A 351 -25.40 -7.84 4.89
N GLN A 352 -25.80 -9.10 4.79
CA GLN A 352 -26.38 -9.84 5.90
C GLN A 352 -25.39 -10.02 7.06
N ALA A 353 -24.11 -10.25 6.76
CA ALA A 353 -23.07 -10.43 7.77
C ALA A 353 -22.63 -9.09 8.41
N TYR A 354 -22.38 -8.06 7.61
CA TYR A 354 -21.59 -6.89 8.03
C TYR A 354 -22.28 -5.57 8.01
N TRP A 355 -23.19 -5.28 7.06
CA TRP A 355 -23.76 -3.93 6.92
C TRP A 355 -25.18 -3.87 7.44
N LYS A 356 -26.03 -4.81 7.01
CA LYS A 356 -27.46 -4.86 7.32
C LYS A 356 -28.13 -3.52 6.96
N GLU A 357 -27.69 -2.94 5.85
CA GLU A 357 -28.09 -1.61 5.39
C GLU A 357 -28.25 -1.61 3.85
N PRO A 358 -29.24 -2.33 3.32
CA PRO A 358 -29.49 -2.43 1.88
C PRO A 358 -29.74 -1.05 1.21
N ARG A 359 -30.22 -0.07 1.98
CA ARG A 359 -30.42 1.30 1.51
C ARG A 359 -29.10 1.99 1.11
N ALA A 360 -28.01 1.72 1.81
CA ALA A 360 -26.70 2.26 1.46
C ALA A 360 -26.21 1.74 0.09
N PHE A 361 -26.53 0.48 -0.23
CA PHE A 361 -26.26 -0.10 -1.56
C PHE A 361 -27.08 0.57 -2.65
N ILE A 362 -28.40 0.65 -2.45
CA ILE A 362 -29.33 1.27 -3.41
C ILE A 362 -28.86 2.69 -3.70
N ARG A 363 -28.61 3.49 -2.67
CA ARG A 363 -28.16 4.87 -2.82
C ARG A 363 -26.82 4.99 -3.52
N SER A 364 -25.80 4.26 -3.07
CA SER A 364 -24.45 4.37 -3.63
C SER A 364 -24.37 3.87 -5.07
N LEU A 365 -25.03 2.75 -5.39
CA LEU A 365 -25.04 2.21 -6.76
C LEU A 365 -25.84 3.11 -7.71
N THR A 366 -26.96 3.66 -7.26
CA THR A 366 -27.75 4.62 -8.06
C THR A 366 -26.92 5.87 -8.34
N PHE A 367 -26.21 6.41 -7.34
CA PHE A 367 -25.35 7.57 -7.53
C PHE A 367 -24.26 7.31 -8.58
N ASN A 368 -23.62 6.14 -8.53
CA ASN A 368 -22.63 5.74 -9.53
C ASN A 368 -23.24 5.49 -10.92
N ALA A 369 -24.45 4.92 -10.99
CA ALA A 369 -25.12 4.62 -12.24
C ALA A 369 -25.51 5.88 -13.03
N LEU A 370 -25.85 6.95 -12.30
CA LEU A 370 -26.17 8.26 -12.86
C LEU A 370 -24.93 9.10 -13.22
N ASP A 371 -23.72 8.54 -13.05
CA ASP A 371 -22.43 9.20 -13.26
C ASP A 371 -22.33 10.57 -12.56
N LEU A 372 -22.87 10.66 -11.34
CA LEU A 372 -22.81 11.89 -10.55
C LEU A 372 -21.39 12.08 -9.99
N ASN A 373 -20.95 13.34 -9.87
CA ASN A 373 -19.62 13.61 -9.35
C ASN A 373 -19.56 13.32 -7.85
N HIS A 374 -18.65 12.43 -7.46
CA HIS A 374 -18.33 12.23 -6.06
C HIS A 374 -17.58 13.44 -5.52
N THR A 375 -18.16 14.08 -4.50
CA THR A 375 -17.45 15.08 -3.67
C THR A 375 -16.72 14.41 -2.50
N CYS A 376 -16.90 13.10 -2.30
CA CYS A 376 -16.06 12.30 -1.42
C CYS A 376 -14.74 12.02 -2.13
N PHE A 377 -13.62 12.28 -1.43
CA PHE A 377 -12.24 12.25 -1.94
C PHE A 377 -11.83 13.47 -2.76
N ALA A 378 -11.01 14.33 -2.14
CA ALA A 378 -10.24 15.34 -2.83
C ALA A 378 -9.21 14.67 -3.79
N ASN A 379 -9.61 14.57 -5.07
CA ASN A 379 -8.86 14.19 -6.30
C ASN A 379 -9.16 12.85 -7.00
N THR A 380 -10.37 12.78 -7.54
CA THR A 380 -10.70 12.74 -8.99
C THR A 380 -10.16 11.62 -9.92
N ARG A 381 -11.16 10.89 -10.45
CA ARG A 381 -11.48 10.63 -11.87
C ARG A 381 -10.55 9.84 -12.80
N LYS A 382 -9.32 9.44 -12.44
CA LYS A 382 -8.48 8.59 -13.33
C LYS A 382 -7.51 7.64 -12.64
N GLY A 383 -7.87 6.97 -11.54
CA GLY A 383 -7.11 5.82 -11.01
C GLY A 383 -5.63 6.05 -10.64
N TYR A 384 -5.13 7.29 -10.68
CA TYR A 384 -3.74 7.63 -10.34
C TYR A 384 -3.74 8.37 -9.01
N VAL A 385 -3.43 7.60 -7.95
CA VAL A 385 -3.18 8.07 -6.58
C VAL A 385 -2.16 9.23 -6.52
N TYR A 386 -1.32 9.38 -7.56
CA TYR A 386 -0.24 10.36 -7.65
C TYR A 386 -0.67 11.84 -7.72
N LEU A 387 -1.94 12.18 -7.99
CA LEU A 387 -2.38 13.58 -8.09
C LEU A 387 -3.02 14.15 -6.81
N ARG A 388 -3.01 13.41 -5.69
CA ARG A 388 -3.66 13.80 -4.42
C ARG A 388 -3.02 14.98 -3.67
N HIS A 389 -1.87 15.51 -4.12
CA HIS A 389 -1.21 16.65 -3.48
C HIS A 389 -1.78 18.03 -3.88
N LEU A 390 -2.70 18.08 -4.84
CA LEU A 390 -3.37 19.32 -5.22
C LEU A 390 -4.67 19.46 -4.42
N ARG A 391 -4.64 20.15 -3.29
CA ARG A 391 -5.85 20.44 -2.53
C ARG A 391 -6.91 21.10 -3.41
N PRO A 392 -8.15 20.58 -3.46
CA PRO A 392 -9.29 21.27 -4.05
C PRO A 392 -9.92 22.17 -2.97
N ASP A 393 -9.14 23.13 -2.45
CA ASP A 393 -9.70 24.21 -1.63
C ASP A 393 -10.31 25.30 -2.54
N ASN A 394 -10.42 25.05 -3.85
CA ASN A 394 -11.01 26.00 -4.79
C ASN A 394 -12.54 25.86 -4.76
N GLU A 395 -13.19 26.81 -4.06
CA GLU A 395 -14.66 26.93 -3.96
C GLU A 395 -15.36 26.94 -5.34
N ASP A 396 -14.61 27.28 -6.40
CA ASP A 396 -15.08 27.23 -7.79
C ASP A 396 -15.52 25.82 -8.24
N TRP A 397 -14.98 24.73 -7.67
CA TRP A 397 -15.36 23.37 -8.10
C TRP A 397 -16.73 22.92 -7.54
N ILE A 398 -17.18 23.52 -6.43
CA ILE A 398 -18.43 23.16 -5.75
C ILE A 398 -19.62 23.98 -6.28
N ASN A 399 -19.36 25.16 -6.86
CA ASN A 399 -20.42 26.14 -7.16
C ASN A 399 -20.87 26.19 -8.63
N ASP A 400 -20.26 25.46 -9.55
CA ASP A 400 -20.38 25.78 -10.98
C ASP A 400 -21.32 24.91 -11.82
N ASN A 401 -22.33 24.24 -11.25
CA ASN A 401 -23.28 23.51 -12.09
C ASN A 401 -24.72 23.44 -11.58
N ARG A 402 -25.60 24.30 -12.10
CA ARG A 402 -27.06 24.16 -11.93
C ARG A 402 -27.56 22.79 -12.40
N ASP A 403 -26.90 22.22 -13.41
CA ASP A 403 -27.24 20.91 -13.96
C ASP A 403 -26.97 19.79 -12.95
N GLU A 404 -25.97 19.95 -12.09
CA GLU A 404 -25.68 19.00 -11.01
C GLU A 404 -26.72 19.08 -9.90
N GLN A 405 -27.24 20.27 -9.59
CA GLN A 405 -28.30 20.41 -8.60
C GLN A 405 -29.63 19.78 -9.05
N SER A 406 -29.98 19.92 -10.33
CA SER A 406 -31.14 19.23 -10.92
C SER A 406 -30.96 17.71 -10.91
N ALA A 407 -29.78 17.23 -11.33
CA ALA A 407 -29.46 15.79 -11.31
C ALA A 407 -29.46 15.21 -9.89
N LEU A 408 -29.09 16.00 -8.88
CA LEU A 408 -29.20 15.60 -7.47
C LEU A 408 -30.64 15.49 -6.99
N ILE A 409 -31.54 16.38 -7.41
CA ILE A 409 -32.98 16.25 -7.10
C ILE A 409 -33.54 14.97 -7.72
N GLU A 410 -33.25 14.73 -9.01
CA GLU A 410 -33.65 13.51 -9.72
C GLU A 410 -33.11 12.25 -9.04
N PHE A 411 -31.87 12.30 -8.56
CA PHE A 411 -31.25 11.23 -7.79
C PHE A 411 -31.97 10.95 -6.47
N GLU A 412 -32.29 11.99 -5.68
CA GLU A 412 -33.01 11.80 -4.41
C GLU A 412 -34.41 11.23 -4.63
N GLU A 413 -35.13 11.71 -5.64
CA GLU A 413 -36.44 11.17 -6.02
C GLU A 413 -36.34 9.70 -6.46
N LEU A 414 -35.36 9.37 -7.30
CA LEU A 414 -35.15 8.00 -7.78
C LEU A 414 -34.75 7.05 -6.63
N VAL A 415 -33.88 7.49 -5.72
CA VAL A 415 -33.50 6.68 -4.54
C VAL A 415 -34.68 6.48 -3.62
N ALA A 416 -35.49 7.51 -3.36
CA ALA A 416 -36.70 7.38 -2.54
C ALA A 416 -37.71 6.37 -3.13
N ASP A 417 -37.94 6.44 -4.45
CA ASP A 417 -38.77 5.48 -5.18
C ASP A 417 -38.24 4.05 -5.01
N LEU A 418 -36.93 3.86 -5.23
CA LEU A 418 -36.27 2.55 -5.15
C LEU A 418 -36.28 1.98 -3.72
N GLU A 419 -36.04 2.79 -2.70
CA GLU A 419 -36.10 2.36 -1.30
C GLU A 419 -37.52 1.93 -0.91
N GLN A 420 -38.53 2.71 -1.31
CA GLN A 420 -39.93 2.35 -1.08
C GLN A 420 -40.30 1.05 -1.81
N GLU A 421 -39.84 0.88 -3.04
CA GLU A 421 -40.09 -0.34 -3.82
C GLU A 421 -39.41 -1.55 -3.18
N PHE A 422 -38.18 -1.40 -2.70
CA PHE A 422 -37.44 -2.44 -1.99
C PHE A 422 -38.20 -2.93 -0.75
N GLU A 423 -38.66 -2.00 0.08
CA GLU A 423 -39.47 -2.32 1.26
C GLU A 423 -40.76 -3.05 0.90
N LYS A 424 -41.49 -2.53 -0.09
CA LYS A 424 -42.77 -3.10 -0.54
C LYS A 424 -42.63 -4.52 -1.05
N ARG A 425 -41.55 -4.81 -1.78
CA ARG A 425 -41.32 -6.14 -2.38
C ARG A 425 -40.69 -7.13 -1.41
N SER A 426 -39.96 -6.64 -0.40
CA SER A 426 -39.26 -7.48 0.59
C SER A 426 -38.39 -8.57 -0.05
N LEU A 427 -37.78 -8.25 -1.19
CA LEU A 427 -36.88 -9.16 -1.90
C LEU A 427 -35.49 -9.15 -1.24
N PRO A 428 -34.73 -10.25 -1.37
CA PRO A 428 -33.30 -10.22 -1.09
C PRO A 428 -32.61 -9.11 -1.89
N LEU A 429 -31.60 -8.46 -1.28
CA LEU A 429 -30.90 -7.31 -1.90
C LEU A 429 -30.40 -7.63 -3.31
N LYS A 430 -29.82 -8.81 -3.51
CA LYS A 430 -29.32 -9.26 -4.81
C LYS A 430 -30.42 -9.34 -5.87
N GLU A 431 -31.54 -9.98 -5.54
CA GLU A 431 -32.69 -10.11 -6.46
C GLU A 431 -33.33 -8.75 -6.76
N PHE A 432 -33.37 -7.85 -5.78
CA PHE A 432 -33.82 -6.49 -5.99
C PHE A 432 -32.91 -5.72 -6.93
N LEU A 433 -31.59 -5.80 -6.71
CA LEU A 433 -30.59 -5.11 -7.54
C LEU A 433 -30.62 -5.62 -8.99
N SER A 434 -30.64 -6.94 -9.21
CA SER A 434 -30.61 -7.51 -10.57
C SER A 434 -31.93 -7.40 -11.35
N GLY A 435 -33.04 -7.08 -10.67
CA GLY A 435 -34.36 -7.00 -11.27
C GLY A 435 -34.97 -5.58 -11.19
N PRO A 436 -35.81 -5.28 -10.17
CA PRO A 436 -36.48 -3.99 -10.03
C PRO A 436 -35.55 -2.77 -10.14
N TRP A 437 -34.44 -2.75 -9.38
CA TRP A 437 -33.50 -1.62 -9.39
C TRP A 437 -32.89 -1.41 -10.76
N TYR A 438 -32.32 -2.47 -11.37
CA TYR A 438 -31.66 -2.38 -12.67
C TYR A 438 -32.61 -1.85 -13.74
N ARG A 439 -33.84 -2.37 -13.83
CA ARG A 439 -34.84 -1.89 -14.79
C ARG A 439 -35.18 -0.42 -14.56
N ARG A 440 -35.48 -0.04 -13.32
CA ARG A 440 -35.88 1.33 -12.99
C ARG A 440 -34.77 2.35 -13.28
N VAL A 441 -33.52 2.04 -12.94
CA VAL A 441 -32.36 2.90 -13.22
C VAL A 441 -32.05 2.94 -14.72
N LYS A 442 -32.12 1.80 -15.42
CA LYS A 442 -31.96 1.74 -16.88
C LYS A 442 -33.01 2.57 -17.61
N ASP A 443 -34.28 2.41 -17.25
CA ASP A 443 -35.38 3.20 -17.82
C ASP A 443 -35.15 4.70 -17.56
N HIS A 444 -34.75 5.07 -16.34
CA HIS A 444 -34.42 6.46 -16.02
C HIS A 444 -33.31 7.01 -16.91
N LEU A 445 -32.19 6.29 -17.06
CA LEU A 445 -31.07 6.68 -17.94
C LEU A 445 -31.51 6.83 -19.40
N LEU A 446 -32.33 5.90 -19.91
CA LEU A 446 -32.84 5.96 -21.29
C LEU A 446 -33.84 7.10 -21.50
N THR A 447 -34.66 7.43 -20.49
CA THR A 447 -35.63 8.55 -20.56
C THR A 447 -34.99 9.93 -20.45
N ARG A 448 -33.76 10.02 -19.92
CA ARG A 448 -32.99 11.26 -19.83
C ARG A 448 -32.35 11.65 -21.18
N GLN A 449 -31.97 10.68 -22.00
CA GLN A 449 -31.32 10.92 -23.31
C GLN A 449 -32.10 11.82 -24.32
N PRO A 450 -33.43 11.75 -24.44
CA PRO A 450 -34.22 12.62 -25.33
C PRO A 450 -34.02 14.13 -25.10
N HIS A 451 -33.74 14.55 -23.86
CA HIS A 451 -33.49 15.96 -23.53
C HIS A 451 -32.10 16.43 -24.02
N GLU A 452 -31.14 15.52 -24.15
CA GLU A 452 -29.82 15.82 -24.71
C GLU A 452 -29.84 15.87 -26.24
N GLU A 453 -30.66 15.06 -26.91
CA GLU A 453 -30.81 15.13 -28.39
C GLU A 453 -31.33 16.49 -28.87
N GLN A 454 -32.26 17.11 -28.13
CA GLN A 454 -32.72 18.47 -28.42
C GLN A 454 -31.60 19.50 -28.21
N THR A 455 -30.78 19.31 -27.18
CA THR A 455 -29.61 20.15 -26.90
C THR A 455 -28.55 20.02 -27.99
N ILE A 456 -28.30 18.79 -28.47
CA ILE A 456 -27.38 18.50 -29.58
C ILE A 456 -27.91 19.07 -30.89
N ALA A 457 -29.22 18.93 -31.15
CA ALA A 457 -29.85 19.55 -32.31
C ALA A 457 -29.74 21.08 -32.27
N GLY A 458 -29.90 21.70 -31.09
CA GLY A 458 -29.67 23.11 -30.84
C GLY A 458 -28.21 23.53 -31.08
N ALA A 459 -27.25 22.78 -30.55
CA ALA A 459 -25.81 23.03 -30.74
C ALA A 459 -25.40 22.92 -32.23
N ARG A 460 -25.91 21.90 -32.93
CA ARG A 460 -25.73 21.75 -34.38
C ARG A 460 -26.29 22.93 -35.16
N SER A 461 -27.42 23.49 -34.72
CA SER A 461 -28.04 24.66 -35.37
C SER A 461 -27.19 25.93 -35.30
N VAL A 462 -26.26 26.01 -34.34
CA VAL A 462 -25.29 27.13 -34.20
C VAL A 462 -23.88 26.79 -34.69
N GLY A 463 -23.72 25.65 -35.41
CA GLY A 463 -22.44 25.25 -36.01
C GLY A 463 -21.46 24.56 -35.05
N VAL A 464 -21.93 24.12 -33.87
CA VAL A 464 -21.13 23.31 -32.94
C VAL A 464 -21.43 21.83 -33.21
N GLU A 465 -20.43 21.09 -33.66
CA GLU A 465 -20.50 19.63 -33.74
C GLU A 465 -20.21 19.04 -32.36
N LEU A 466 -21.26 18.61 -31.66
CA LEU A 466 -21.14 17.79 -30.47
C LEU A 466 -21.13 16.31 -30.89
N GLU A 467 -20.09 15.59 -30.49
CA GLU A 467 -20.04 14.14 -30.58
C GLU A 467 -20.81 13.58 -29.39
N PHE A 468 -21.86 12.79 -29.65
CA PHE A 468 -22.65 12.17 -28.59
C PHE A 468 -21.85 11.02 -27.99
N CYS A 469 -21.15 11.29 -26.89
CA CYS A 469 -20.75 10.24 -25.95
C CYS A 469 -21.97 9.92 -25.10
N GLY A 470 -22.94 9.20 -25.66
CA GLY A 470 -24.20 8.94 -24.97
C GLY A 470 -23.98 8.41 -23.56
N LEU A 471 -24.88 8.78 -22.64
CA LEU A 471 -25.04 8.09 -21.37
C LEU A 471 -25.57 6.68 -21.66
N SER A 472 -24.73 5.79 -22.18
CA SER A 472 -25.00 4.37 -22.23
C SER A 472 -25.18 3.87 -20.81
N VAL A 473 -26.13 2.96 -20.58
CA VAL A 473 -26.20 2.20 -19.34
C VAL A 473 -24.77 1.75 -19.00
N PRO A 474 -24.22 2.13 -17.82
CA PRO A 474 -22.83 1.85 -17.53
C PRO A 474 -22.51 0.36 -17.73
N ASP A 475 -21.43 0.06 -18.45
CA ASP A 475 -21.08 -1.32 -18.81
C ASP A 475 -21.06 -2.25 -17.58
N TRP A 476 -20.62 -1.74 -16.44
CA TRP A 476 -20.58 -2.50 -15.20
C TRP A 476 -21.96 -2.94 -14.72
N MET A 477 -23.01 -2.17 -14.96
CA MET A 477 -24.39 -2.57 -14.64
C MET A 477 -24.82 -3.74 -15.53
N GLU A 478 -24.60 -3.64 -16.84
CA GLU A 478 -24.97 -4.69 -17.80
C GLU A 478 -24.18 -5.98 -17.57
N ILE A 479 -22.91 -5.85 -17.22
CA ILE A 479 -22.01 -6.98 -17.00
C ILE A 479 -22.27 -7.67 -15.66
N CYS A 480 -22.49 -6.88 -14.60
CA CYS A 480 -22.41 -7.37 -13.22
C CYS A 480 -23.78 -7.51 -12.54
N ILE A 481 -24.74 -6.67 -12.91
CA ILE A 481 -26.05 -6.62 -12.24
C ILE A 481 -27.15 -7.25 -13.10
N ALA A 482 -27.16 -7.00 -14.42
CA ALA A 482 -28.23 -7.48 -15.29
C ALA A 482 -28.40 -9.01 -15.20
N ASN A 483 -29.67 -9.45 -15.07
CA ASN A 483 -30.00 -10.87 -15.18
C ASN A 483 -29.74 -11.34 -16.61
N LYS A 484 -28.89 -12.36 -16.78
CA LYS A 484 -28.58 -12.94 -18.11
C LYS A 484 -29.72 -13.72 -18.74
N VAL A 485 -30.74 -14.04 -17.95
CA VAL A 485 -31.95 -14.70 -18.42
C VAL A 485 -33.03 -13.64 -18.40
N GLU A 486 -33.16 -12.89 -19.50
CA GLU A 486 -34.46 -12.34 -19.81
C GLU A 486 -35.35 -13.55 -20.09
N GLU A 487 -36.18 -13.93 -19.11
CA GLU A 487 -37.36 -14.73 -19.41
C GLU A 487 -38.13 -13.93 -20.45
N LEU A 488 -38.04 -14.35 -21.71
CA LEU A 488 -38.94 -13.90 -22.75
C LEU A 488 -40.34 -14.26 -22.23
N SER A 489 -41.04 -13.26 -21.70
CA SER A 489 -42.45 -13.43 -21.38
C SER A 489 -43.15 -13.70 -22.70
N ASP A 490 -43.62 -14.93 -22.88
CA ASP A 490 -44.46 -15.39 -24.00
C ASP A 490 -45.84 -14.71 -23.98
N GLU A 491 -45.87 -13.38 -24.00
CA GLU A 491 -47.08 -12.59 -24.19
C GLU A 491 -46.83 -11.51 -25.25
N GLU A 492 -46.85 -11.92 -26.52
CA GLU A 492 -47.51 -11.20 -27.61
C GLU A 492 -48.23 -12.17 -28.57
#